data_AF-A0A089HYE6-F1
#
_entry.id   AF-A0A089HYE6-F1
#
_cell.length_a   1.000
_cell.length_b   1.000
_cell.length_c   1.000
_cell.angle_alpha   90.00
_cell.angle_beta   90.00
_cell.angle_gamma   90.00
#
_symmetry.space_group_name_H-M   'P 1'
#
loop_
_entity.id
_entity.type
_entity.pdbx_description
1 polymer ?
#
loop_
_entity_poly.entity_id
_entity_poly.type
_entity_poly.pdbx_seq_one_letter_code
_entity_poly.pdbx_strand_id
1 'polypeptide(L)' 'MSDNAIKIGVSNKDGQLGFLSGRGGLREGAGRKGIGCTKKVSLTLPEELWNKLEADCTATALSRSEMIRNIITAYYS' A
#
# COMPACT_ATOMS: atom_id res chain seq x y z
N MET A 1 -11.07 -21.68 15.07
CA MET A 1 -11.56 -21.90 13.69
C MET A 1 -12.15 -20.59 13.23
N SER A 2 -11.58 -19.96 12.21
CA SER A 2 -11.96 -18.60 11.80
C SER A 2 -13.01 -18.67 10.70
N ASP A 3 -14.21 -18.16 10.97
CA ASP A 3 -15.30 -18.01 10.00
C ASP A 3 -14.92 -16.97 8.94
N ASN A 4 -14.18 -17.39 7.93
CA ASN A 4 -13.94 -16.59 6.74
C ASN A 4 -15.16 -16.71 5.83
N ALA A 5 -16.04 -15.71 5.84
CA ALA A 5 -17.14 -15.60 4.90
C ALA A 5 -16.61 -15.53 3.46
N ILE A 6 -16.66 -16.66 2.75
CA ILE A 6 -16.26 -16.77 1.35
C ILE A 6 -17.32 -16.04 0.50
N LYS A 7 -16.94 -14.91 -0.10
CA LYS A 7 -17.79 -14.23 -1.07
C LYS A 7 -17.69 -14.96 -2.41
N ILE A 8 -18.82 -15.43 -2.92
CA ILE A 8 -18.93 -16.12 -4.21
C ILE A 8 -19.61 -15.16 -5.21
N GLY A 9 -19.03 -14.98 -6.39
CA GLY A 9 -19.54 -14.11 -7.45
C GLY A 9 -19.47 -14.75 -8.85
N VAL A 10 -20.29 -14.26 -9.78
CA VAL A 10 -20.42 -14.81 -11.14
C VAL A 10 -19.38 -14.18 -12.08
N SER A 11 -18.46 -14.98 -12.63
CA SER A 11 -17.36 -14.52 -13.48
C SER A 11 -17.80 -14.28 -14.92
N ASN A 12 -17.40 -13.14 -15.48
CA ASN A 12 -17.87 -12.61 -16.76
C ASN A 12 -17.45 -13.41 -18.01
N LYS A 13 -16.74 -14.54 -17.89
CA LYS A 13 -16.32 -15.30 -19.07
C LYS A 13 -17.26 -16.44 -19.48
N ASP A 14 -17.90 -17.18 -18.57
CA ASP A 14 -18.79 -18.30 -18.98
C ASP A 14 -19.78 -18.72 -17.87
N GLY A 15 -20.27 -17.78 -17.04
CA GLY A 15 -21.23 -18.11 -15.97
C GLY A 15 -20.66 -18.99 -14.84
N GLN A 16 -19.35 -19.17 -14.78
CA GLN A 16 -18.67 -19.92 -13.72
C GLN A 16 -18.58 -19.10 -12.42
N LEU A 17 -18.73 -19.79 -11.29
CA LEU A 17 -18.59 -19.22 -9.95
C LEU A 17 -17.10 -19.03 -9.62
N GLY A 18 -16.68 -17.78 -9.41
CA GLY A 18 -15.33 -17.44 -8.99
C GLY A 18 -15.25 -17.16 -7.49
N PHE A 19 -14.20 -17.67 -6.85
CA PHE A 19 -13.88 -17.32 -5.46
C PHE A 19 -13.27 -15.91 -5.40
N LEU A 20 -13.88 -15.00 -4.62
CA LEU A 20 -13.34 -13.66 -4.39
C LEU A 20 -12.26 -13.71 -3.29
N SER A 21 -11.01 -13.94 -3.68
CA SER A 21 -9.87 -13.84 -2.77
C SER A 21 -9.28 -12.43 -2.77
N GLY A 22 -9.69 -11.61 -1.80
CA GLY A 22 -9.02 -10.34 -1.49
C GLY A 22 -9.50 -9.12 -2.29
N ARG A 23 -9.34 -7.94 -1.67
CA ARG A 23 -9.83 -6.61 -2.08
C ARG A 23 -9.74 -6.33 -3.59
N GLY A 24 -10.80 -6.66 -4.33
CA GLY A 24 -10.92 -6.44 -5.78
C GLY A 24 -12.25 -6.96 -6.32
N GLY A 25 -12.72 -6.39 -7.43
CA GLY A 25 -13.83 -6.95 -8.21
C GLY A 25 -13.40 -8.20 -9.00
N LEU A 26 -14.32 -8.84 -9.72
CA LEU A 26 -14.07 -10.11 -10.39
C LEU A 26 -13.32 -10.01 -11.73
N ARG A 27 -12.84 -8.81 -12.08
CA ARG A 27 -12.13 -8.56 -13.34
C ARG A 27 -10.66 -8.95 -13.17
N GLU A 28 -10.06 -9.49 -14.22
CA GLU A 28 -8.64 -9.76 -14.28
C GLU A 28 -7.86 -8.43 -14.04
N GLY A 29 -6.95 -8.42 -13.06
CA GLY A 29 -6.24 -7.21 -12.63
C GLY A 29 -6.98 -6.34 -11.60
N ALA A 30 -8.17 -6.74 -11.15
CA ALA A 30 -8.87 -6.02 -10.08
C ALA A 30 -8.23 -6.28 -8.71
N GLY A 31 -7.88 -5.20 -8.03
CA GLY A 31 -7.19 -5.23 -6.74
C GLY A 31 -5.69 -5.00 -6.89
N ARG A 32 -5.20 -3.87 -6.35
CA ARG A 32 -3.76 -3.64 -6.20
C ARG A 32 -3.26 -4.62 -5.15
N LYS A 33 -2.35 -5.54 -5.51
CA LYS A 33 -1.63 -6.38 -4.52
C LYS A 33 -1.06 -5.45 -3.46
N GLY A 34 -1.43 -5.65 -2.20
CA GLY A 34 -0.95 -4.84 -1.11
C GLY A 34 0.57 -4.98 -1.01
N ILE A 35 1.31 -3.88 -1.18
CA ILE A 35 2.78 -3.84 -1.04
C ILE A 35 3.21 -4.07 0.43
N GLY A 36 2.24 -4.06 1.36
CA GLY A 36 2.42 -4.32 2.78
C GLY A 36 1.26 -3.73 3.58
N CYS A 37 1.47 -3.60 4.90
CA CYS A 37 0.55 -2.91 5.80
C CYS A 37 0.99 -1.46 6.00
N THR A 38 0.12 -0.50 5.68
CA THR A 38 0.35 0.91 6.02
C THR A 38 -0.03 1.16 7.47
N LYS A 39 0.91 1.68 8.27
CA LYS A 39 0.63 2.24 9.59
C LYS A 39 0.84 3.75 9.56
N LYS A 40 -0.12 4.52 10.09
CA LYS A 40 0.04 5.97 10.24
C LYS A 40 0.88 6.24 11.49
N VAL A 41 1.92 7.05 11.33
CA VAL A 41 2.82 7.43 12.42
C VAL A 41 2.90 8.96 12.44
N SER A 42 2.77 9.55 13.63
CA SER A 42 3.09 10.96 13.84
C SER A 42 4.56 11.07 14.19
N LEU A 43 5.29 11.94 13.48
CA LEU A 43 6.71 12.15 13.67
C LEU A 43 6.94 13.60 14.07
N THR A 44 7.67 13.82 15.15
CA THR A 44 8.10 15.15 15.59
C THR A 44 9.59 15.28 15.35
N LEU A 45 10.00 16.26 14.56
CA LEU A 45 11.39 16.59 14.26
C LEU A 45 11.60 18.10 14.43
N PRO A 46 12.84 18.55 14.69
CA PRO A 46 13.22 19.95 14.55
C PRO A 46 12.87 20.49 13.16
N GLU A 47 12.50 21.76 13.09
CA GLU A 47 12.13 22.45 11.85
C GLU A 47 13.24 22.38 10.79
N GLU A 48 14.50 22.51 11.20
CA GLU A 48 15.66 22.39 10.30
C GLU A 48 15.72 21.03 9.58
N LEU A 49 15.32 19.94 10.25
CA LEU A 49 15.29 18.62 9.64
C LEU A 49 14.09 18.46 8.71
N TRP A 50 12.95 19.05 9.05
CA TRP A 50 11.79 19.10 8.14
C TRP A 50 12.14 19.81 6.84
N ASN A 51 12.81 20.96 6.94
CA ASN A 51 13.22 21.74 5.77
C ASN A 51 14.18 20.95 4.86
N LYS A 52 15.13 20.21 5.44
CA LYS A 52 16.03 19.33 4.67
C LYS A 52 15.26 18.20 3.97
N LEU A 53 14.34 17.55 4.69
CA LEU A 53 13.53 16.47 4.13
C LEU A 53 12.63 16.96 2.99
N GLU A 54 12.04 18.15 3.12
CA GLU A 54 11.23 18.77 2.06
C GLU A 54 12.08 19.15 0.85
N ALA A 55 13.27 19.74 1.06
CA ALA A 55 14.20 20.03 -0.02
C ALA A 55 14.58 18.76 -0.80
N ASP A 56 14.91 17.66 -0.11
CA ASP A 56 15.24 16.39 -0.75
C ASP A 56 14.04 15.81 -1.53
N CYS A 57 12.83 15.89 -0.97
CA CYS A 57 11.61 15.47 -1.66
C CYS A 57 11.37 16.28 -2.94
N THR A 58 11.60 17.60 -2.91
CA THR A 58 11.46 18.43 -4.12
C THR A 58 12.53 18.13 -5.16
N ALA A 59 13.77 17.85 -4.76
CA ALA A 59 14.86 17.54 -5.65
C ALA A 59 14.69 16.16 -6.34
N THR A 60 14.13 15.18 -5.62
CA THR A 60 13.97 13.80 -6.10
C THR A 60 12.57 13.51 -6.65
N ALA A 61 11.64 14.46 -6.58
CA ALA A 61 10.23 14.29 -6.91
C ALA A 61 9.54 13.13 -6.15
N LEU A 62 10.07 12.76 -4.98
CA LEU A 62 9.50 11.71 -4.13
C LEU A 62 8.50 12.28 -3.13
N SER A 63 7.50 11.47 -2.77
CA SER A 63 6.61 11.83 -1.67
C SER A 63 7.34 11.72 -0.33
N ARG A 64 6.96 12.55 0.66
CA ARG A 64 7.44 12.43 2.05
C ARG A 64 7.34 11.01 2.59
N SER A 65 6.22 10.32 2.30
CA SER A 65 6.01 8.93 2.73
C SER A 65 6.96 7.92 2.09
N GLU A 66 7.41 8.19 0.87
CA GLU A 66 8.32 7.35 0.12
C GLU A 66 9.76 7.59 0.55
N MET A 67 10.14 8.85 0.75
CA MET A 67 11.44 9.19 1.33
C MET A 67 11.63 8.55 2.72
N ILE A 68 10.64 8.69 3.62
CA ILE A 68 10.68 8.07 4.95
C ILE A 68 10.74 6.54 4.85
N ARG A 69 9.98 5.94 3.91
CA ARG A 69 10.06 4.49 3.68
C ARG A 69 11.47 4.08 3.26
N ASN A 70 12.09 4.80 2.32
CA ASN A 70 13.42 4.48 1.83
C ASN A 70 14.47 4.58 2.95
N ILE A 71 14.39 5.60 3.81
CA ILE A 71 15.26 5.74 4.98
C ILE A 71 15.11 4.54 5.92
N ILE A 72 13.87 4.15 6.24
CA ILE A 72 13.60 3.01 7.12
C ILE A 72 14.10 1.70 6.48
N THR A 73 13.82 1.50 5.19
CA THR A 73 14.26 0.31 4.46
C THR A 73 15.78 0.23 4.38
N ALA A 74 16.48 1.34 4.15
CA ALA A 74 17.94 1.39 4.10
C ALA A 74 18.59 1.11 5.46
N TYR A 75 17.93 1.45 6.58
CA TYR A 75 18.46 1.19 7.92
C TYR A 75 18.35 -0.28 8.34
N TYR A 76 17.30 -0.99 7.89
CA TYR A 76 17.05 -2.39 8.24
C TYR A 76 17.51 -3.40 7.18
N SER A 77 18.02 -2.93 6.03
CA SER A 77 18.58 -3.76 4.96
C SER A 77 20.08 -3.97 5.15
#